data_AF-A0A8H7TV23-F1
#
_entry.id   AF-A0A8H7TV23-F1
#
_cell.length_a   1.000
_cell.length_b   1.000
_cell.length_c   1.000
_cell.angle_alpha   90.00
_cell.angle_beta   90.00
_cell.angle_gamma   90.00
#
_symmetry.space_group_name_H-M   'P 1'
#
loop_
_entity.id
_entity.type
_entity.pdbx_description
1 polymer ?
#
loop_
_entity_poly.entity_id
_entity_poly.type
_entity_poly.pdbx_seq_one_letter_code
_entity_poly.pdbx_strand_id
1 'polypeptide(L)'
;MGAGCKSDPTRIIVGDISTSTDDALSRSTRRRLKLVGVHTGIPVVYSMEKTGDGKAELLPLPEEEFQKGSVGDLGPMANFRVRILPVLGTMPAVFGLTVANHVILALTGYPYDYAPGKGRDKLYDGVFNYVQGVEEKLHRLFHPNLTGLKIPLTTNDVAFLLDELYQGKSVITGISTKIVLIRWRKPSEDNLIVIGEEPQVQRSSRLKLSDLVCMTKEEAARHEKRIFKKGKKLEDLYDAETIARVDAKRLKADRYEAYRASL
;
A
#
# COMPACT_ATOMS: atom_id res chain seq x y z
N MET A 1 15.78 -6.81 10.28
CA MET A 1 15.58 -5.85 9.18
C MET A 1 16.63 -4.75 9.24
N GLY A 2 16.61 -3.76 8.34
CA GLY A 2 17.66 -2.74 8.29
C GLY A 2 17.65 -1.84 9.53
N ALA A 3 18.75 -1.84 10.29
CA ALA A 3 18.91 -1.05 11.52
C ALA A 3 19.64 0.29 11.30
N GLY A 4 20.19 0.51 10.10
CA GLY A 4 20.96 1.73 9.82
C GLY A 4 20.08 2.93 9.45
N CYS A 5 20.66 4.13 9.57
CA CYS A 5 19.95 5.42 9.45
C CYS A 5 18.79 5.59 10.46
N LYS A 6 18.84 4.88 11.59
CA LYS A 6 17.86 4.94 12.67
C LYS A 6 18.53 5.46 13.94
N SER A 7 17.78 6.10 14.82
CA SER A 7 18.30 6.57 16.11
C SER A 7 17.33 6.42 17.27
N ASP A 8 16.07 6.04 17.03
CA ASP A 8 15.04 5.91 18.07
C ASP A 8 14.82 4.43 18.43
N PRO A 9 15.41 3.93 19.53
CA PRO A 9 15.25 2.53 19.94
C PRO A 9 13.81 2.21 20.38
N THR A 10 12.99 3.21 20.73
CA THR A 10 11.60 3.00 21.15
C THR A 10 10.67 2.64 19.98
N ARG A 11 11.16 2.78 18.74
CA ARG A 11 10.43 2.45 17.51
C ARG A 11 10.71 1.04 17.00
N ILE A 12 11.56 0.28 17.68
CA ILE A 12 11.88 -1.11 17.36
C ILE A 12 10.73 -2.00 17.85
N ILE A 13 10.19 -2.82 16.95
CA ILE A 13 9.11 -3.75 17.26
C ILE A 13 9.37 -5.12 16.65
N VAL A 14 8.78 -6.14 17.28
CA VAL A 14 8.62 -7.48 16.71
C VAL A 14 7.24 -7.54 16.08
N GLY A 15 7.15 -7.93 14.81
CA GLY A 15 5.86 -8.07 14.13
C GLY A 15 6.00 -8.93 12.88
N ASP A 16 4.87 -9.23 12.23
CA ASP A 16 4.91 -9.99 10.99
C ASP A 16 5.58 -9.21 9.86
N ILE A 17 6.29 -9.90 8.97
CA ILE A 17 6.97 -9.26 7.85
C ILE A 17 6.05 -8.42 6.96
N SER A 18 4.77 -8.78 6.86
CA SER A 18 3.76 -8.01 6.13
C SER A 18 3.60 -6.58 6.66
N THR A 19 3.86 -6.37 7.95
CA THR A 19 3.65 -5.10 8.67
C THR A 19 4.88 -4.17 8.67
N SER A 20 6.03 -4.63 8.17
CA SER A 20 7.25 -3.82 8.02
C SER A 20 7.07 -2.75 6.94
N THR A 21 7.53 -1.49 7.12
CA THR A 21 7.31 -0.43 6.09
C THR A 21 8.46 0.56 5.88
N ASP A 22 9.16 0.94 6.95
CA ASP A 22 10.02 2.12 6.96
C ASP A 22 11.51 1.85 6.68
N ASP A 23 11.87 0.67 6.17
CA ASP A 23 13.23 0.39 5.68
C ASP A 23 13.26 -0.32 4.31
N ALA A 24 14.22 0.08 3.48
CA ALA A 24 14.33 -0.37 2.10
C ALA A 24 14.61 -1.88 2.01
N LEU A 25 15.40 -2.42 2.95
CA LEU A 25 15.73 -3.84 3.04
C LEU A 25 14.46 -4.67 3.31
N SER A 26 13.68 -4.33 4.35
CA SER A 26 12.38 -4.97 4.62
C SER A 26 11.47 -4.97 3.42
N ARG A 27 11.38 -3.83 2.72
CA ARG A 27 10.52 -3.71 1.53
C ARG A 27 10.97 -4.64 0.41
N SER A 28 12.28 -4.73 0.13
CA SER A 28 12.82 -5.66 -0.87
C SER A 28 12.55 -7.11 -0.48
N THR A 29 12.85 -7.48 0.76
CA THR A 29 12.64 -8.84 1.29
C THR A 29 11.16 -9.22 1.25
N ARG A 30 10.26 -8.36 1.74
CA ARG A 30 8.81 -8.58 1.70
C ARG A 30 8.30 -8.75 0.27
N ARG A 31 8.77 -7.93 -0.68
CA ARG A 31 8.40 -8.06 -2.09
C ARG A 31 8.81 -9.42 -2.65
N ARG A 32 10.05 -9.86 -2.41
CA ARG A 32 10.54 -11.17 -2.86
C ARG A 32 9.76 -12.33 -2.23
N LEU A 33 9.44 -12.24 -0.94
CA LEU A 33 8.64 -13.26 -0.24
C LEU A 33 7.22 -13.34 -0.77
N LYS A 34 6.56 -12.20 -1.01
CA LYS A 34 5.23 -12.18 -1.62
C LYS A 34 5.22 -12.83 -3.00
N LEU A 35 6.30 -12.69 -3.77
CA LEU A 35 6.42 -13.32 -5.11
C LEU A 35 6.50 -14.84 -5.05
N VAL A 36 7.00 -15.42 -3.96
CA VAL A 36 7.04 -16.88 -3.76
C VAL A 36 5.85 -17.39 -2.93
N GLY A 37 4.80 -16.59 -2.80
CA GLY A 37 3.55 -16.95 -2.10
C GLY A 37 3.59 -16.78 -0.58
N VAL A 38 4.64 -16.17 -0.02
CA VAL A 38 4.75 -15.92 1.42
C VAL A 38 4.27 -14.52 1.75
N HIS A 39 3.06 -14.43 2.29
CA HIS A 39 2.40 -13.15 2.59
C HIS A 39 2.48 -12.74 4.05
N THR A 40 2.46 -13.71 4.98
CA THR A 40 2.47 -13.54 6.44
C THR A 40 3.12 -14.77 7.10
N GLY A 41 3.24 -14.77 8.43
CA GLY A 41 3.74 -15.89 9.25
C GLY A 41 5.23 -15.82 9.57
N ILE A 42 5.92 -14.73 9.24
CA ILE A 42 7.35 -14.57 9.52
C ILE A 42 7.53 -13.42 10.52
N PRO A 43 7.84 -13.70 11.80
CA PRO A 43 8.14 -12.68 12.77
C PRO A 43 9.49 -12.04 12.44
N VAL A 44 9.53 -10.71 12.43
CA VAL A 44 10.73 -9.93 12.13
C VAL A 44 10.87 -8.77 13.10
N VAL A 45 12.12 -8.41 13.40
CA VAL A 45 12.45 -7.17 14.13
C VAL A 45 12.75 -6.07 13.13
N TYR A 46 12.00 -4.98 13.24
CA TYR A 46 12.11 -3.81 12.38
C TYR A 46 11.78 -2.53 13.16
N SER A 47 12.12 -1.37 12.58
CA SER A 47 11.84 -0.06 13.17
C SER A 47 10.79 0.69 12.36
N MET A 48 9.79 1.25 13.06
CA MET A 48 8.75 2.14 12.53
C MET A 48 9.21 3.61 12.45
N GLU A 49 10.48 3.88 12.74
CA GLU A 49 11.06 5.22 12.61
C GLU A 49 11.14 5.60 11.13
N LYS A 50 10.52 6.71 10.73
CA LYS A 50 10.57 7.18 9.35
C LYS A 50 11.92 7.81 9.04
N THR A 51 12.42 7.56 7.83
CA THR A 51 13.47 8.40 7.23
C THR A 51 12.88 9.79 6.95
N GLY A 52 13.58 10.86 7.30
CA GLY A 52 13.10 12.23 7.13
C GLY A 52 14.20 13.27 7.31
N ASP A 53 13.86 14.54 7.14
CA ASP A 53 14.81 15.67 7.13
C ASP A 53 15.76 15.63 8.35
N GLY A 54 17.07 15.69 8.07
CA GLY A 54 18.12 15.63 9.08
C GLY A 54 18.55 14.21 9.50
N LYS A 55 17.91 13.15 9.01
CA LYS A 55 18.39 11.78 9.17
C LYS A 55 19.46 11.47 8.13
N ALA A 56 20.43 10.68 8.53
CA ALA A 56 21.47 10.24 7.62
C ALA A 56 20.86 9.37 6.51
N GLU A 57 21.30 9.56 5.27
CA GLU A 57 20.84 8.80 4.12
C GLU A 57 21.97 7.97 3.52
N LEU A 58 21.62 7.10 2.57
CA LEU A 58 22.59 6.42 1.73
C LEU A 58 23.43 7.47 0.99
N LEU A 59 24.70 7.62 1.38
CA LEU A 59 25.62 8.50 0.68
C LEU A 59 25.72 8.08 -0.80
N PRO A 60 25.77 9.05 -1.74
CA PRO A 60 25.99 8.74 -3.15
C PRO A 60 27.34 8.04 -3.33
N LEU A 61 27.40 7.19 -4.35
CA LEU A 61 28.66 6.54 -4.70
C LEU A 61 29.64 7.56 -5.27
N PRO A 62 30.93 7.50 -4.91
CA PRO A 62 31.96 8.23 -5.63
C PRO A 62 31.92 7.86 -7.11
N GLU A 63 32.03 8.86 -8.00
CA GLU A 63 31.95 8.69 -9.46
C GLU A 63 32.97 7.66 -9.98
N GLU A 64 34.14 7.56 -9.34
CA GLU A 64 35.19 6.58 -9.66
C GLU A 64 34.77 5.13 -9.45
N GLU A 65 33.92 4.86 -8.46
CA GLU A 65 33.36 3.51 -8.22
C GLU A 65 32.22 3.20 -9.20
N PHE A 66 31.52 4.23 -9.68
CA PHE A 66 30.49 4.09 -10.71
C PHE A 66 31.08 3.66 -12.07
N GLN A 67 32.31 4.12 -12.36
CA GLN A 67 33.03 3.82 -13.62
C GLN A 67 33.69 2.42 -13.66
N LYS A 68 33.85 1.74 -12.53
CA LYS A 68 34.51 0.41 -12.45
C LYS A 68 33.63 -0.78 -12.88
N GLY A 69 32.42 -0.52 -13.38
CA GLY A 69 31.52 -1.56 -13.90
C GLY A 69 30.51 -2.09 -12.88
N SER A 70 29.68 -3.03 -13.32
CA SER A 70 28.47 -3.46 -12.63
C SER A 70 28.77 -4.19 -11.31
N VAL A 71 28.72 -3.47 -10.19
CA VAL A 71 28.86 -4.02 -8.82
C VAL A 71 27.57 -4.74 -8.38
N GLY A 72 26.99 -5.53 -9.29
CA GLY A 72 25.62 -6.04 -9.21
C GLY A 72 25.45 -7.34 -8.43
N ASP A 73 26.53 -8.05 -8.10
CA ASP A 73 26.40 -9.44 -7.66
C ASP A 73 26.55 -9.59 -6.14
N LEU A 74 25.47 -10.11 -5.53
CA LEU A 74 25.34 -10.69 -4.19
C LEU A 74 24.73 -9.84 -3.05
N GLY A 75 23.97 -8.78 -3.36
CA GLY A 75 23.14 -8.07 -2.36
C GLY A 75 21.63 -8.10 -2.67
N PRO A 76 20.73 -7.99 -1.67
CA PRO A 76 19.28 -7.88 -1.91
C PRO A 76 18.87 -6.61 -2.69
N MET A 77 19.80 -5.68 -2.95
CA MET A 77 19.70 -4.56 -3.89
C MET A 77 21.06 -4.32 -4.56
N ALA A 78 21.06 -3.92 -5.84
CA ALA A 78 22.23 -3.73 -6.70
C ALA A 78 23.27 -2.70 -6.22
N ASN A 79 23.03 -1.98 -5.11
CA ASN A 79 23.84 -0.84 -4.67
C ASN A 79 24.16 -0.83 -3.17
N PHE A 80 23.89 -1.92 -2.45
CA PHE A 80 23.95 -1.92 -0.98
C PHE A 80 25.36 -2.10 -0.42
N ARG A 81 26.30 -2.65 -1.21
CA ARG A 81 27.65 -2.99 -0.73
C ARG A 81 28.69 -1.89 -0.92
N VAL A 82 28.41 -0.92 -1.80
CA VAL A 82 29.35 0.17 -2.12
C VAL A 82 28.97 1.48 -1.39
N ARG A 83 27.74 1.58 -0.88
CA ARG A 83 27.28 2.72 -0.08
C ARG A 83 27.36 2.40 1.40
N ILE A 84 28.18 3.17 2.13
CA ILE A 84 28.26 3.08 3.59
C ILE A 84 26.96 3.65 4.15
N LEU A 85 26.07 2.77 4.60
CA LEU A 85 24.86 3.18 5.31
C LEU A 85 25.26 3.46 6.76
N PRO A 86 25.18 4.71 7.24
CA PRO A 86 25.63 5.06 8.58
C PRO A 86 24.75 4.37 9.62
N VAL A 87 25.40 3.78 10.62
CA VAL A 87 24.73 3.02 11.69
C VAL A 87 25.14 3.58 13.03
N LEU A 88 24.16 3.99 13.82
CA LEU A 88 24.38 4.26 15.23
C LEU A 88 24.50 2.91 15.96
N GLY A 89 25.65 2.63 16.57
CA GLY A 89 25.98 1.30 17.11
C GLY A 89 24.97 0.74 18.13
N THR A 90 24.23 1.63 18.82
CA THR A 90 23.15 1.23 19.72
C THR A 90 21.98 0.54 19.00
N MET A 91 21.71 0.91 17.74
CA MET A 91 20.55 0.39 17.01
C MET A 91 20.71 -1.10 16.66
N PRO A 92 21.79 -1.58 16.02
CA PRO A 92 22.01 -3.01 15.83
C PRO A 92 22.01 -3.82 17.13
N ALA A 93 22.58 -3.26 18.21
CA ALA A 93 22.61 -3.92 19.50
C ALA A 93 21.19 -4.15 20.05
N VAL A 94 20.34 -3.12 20.04
CA VAL A 94 18.94 -3.26 20.48
C VAL A 94 18.17 -4.20 19.55
N PHE A 95 18.35 -4.10 18.22
CA PHE A 95 17.74 -5.05 17.27
C PHE A 95 18.11 -6.50 17.61
N GLY A 96 19.39 -6.77 17.87
CA GLY A 96 19.89 -8.11 18.23
C GLY A 96 19.32 -8.61 19.54
N LEU A 97 19.27 -7.75 20.57
CA LEU A 97 18.67 -8.07 21.86
C LEU A 97 17.16 -8.36 21.72
N THR A 98 16.44 -7.59 20.91
CA THR A 98 15.02 -7.83 20.63
C THR A 98 14.81 -9.18 19.93
N VAL A 99 15.65 -9.54 18.94
CA VAL A 99 15.59 -10.85 18.29
C VAL A 99 15.85 -11.97 19.30
N ALA A 100 16.92 -11.85 20.10
CA ALA A 100 17.28 -12.85 21.10
C ALA A 100 16.14 -13.06 22.11
N ASN A 101 15.56 -11.96 22.60
CA ASN A 101 14.41 -12.02 23.51
C ASN A 101 13.21 -12.71 22.86
N HIS A 102 12.87 -12.38 21.61
CA HIS A 102 11.79 -13.05 20.89
C HIS A 102 11.99 -14.57 20.79
N VAL A 103 13.21 -15.01 20.45
CA VAL A 103 13.56 -16.43 20.36
C VAL A 103 13.47 -17.12 21.72
N ILE A 104 14.02 -16.52 22.78
CA ILE A 104 13.96 -17.09 24.14
C ILE A 104 12.51 -17.25 24.60
N LEU A 105 11.68 -16.23 24.40
CA LEU A 105 10.28 -16.27 24.76
C LEU A 105 9.52 -17.35 23.97
N ALA A 106 9.79 -17.49 22.66
CA ALA A 106 9.20 -18.52 21.83
C ALA A 106 9.62 -19.95 22.24
N LEU A 107 10.90 -20.17 22.59
CA LEU A 107 11.41 -21.47 23.01
C LEU A 107 10.89 -21.89 24.39
N THR A 108 10.74 -20.93 25.30
CA THR A 108 10.29 -21.19 26.68
C THR A 108 8.77 -21.27 26.80
N GLY A 109 8.03 -20.83 25.78
CA GLY A 109 6.58 -20.69 25.85
C GLY A 109 6.12 -19.62 26.85
N TYR A 110 7.02 -18.72 27.27
CA TYR A 110 6.66 -17.61 28.15
C TYR A 110 5.66 -16.70 27.42
N PRO A 111 4.59 -16.21 28.08
CA PRO A 111 3.59 -15.38 27.41
C PRO A 111 4.17 -14.03 26.98
N TYR A 112 3.93 -13.65 25.73
CA TYR A 112 4.24 -12.33 25.20
C TYR A 112 3.18 -11.86 24.22
N ASP A 113 2.90 -10.56 24.25
CA ASP A 113 2.02 -9.88 23.31
C ASP A 113 2.77 -8.66 22.76
N TYR A 114 3.13 -8.71 21.47
CA TYR A 114 3.80 -7.59 20.83
C TYR A 114 2.75 -6.63 20.28
N ALA A 115 3.02 -5.33 20.40
CA ALA A 115 2.13 -4.31 19.86
C ALA A 115 1.85 -4.58 18.36
N PRO A 116 0.58 -4.65 17.93
CA PRO A 116 0.24 -5.02 16.57
C PRO A 116 0.86 -4.05 15.58
N GLY A 117 1.63 -4.58 14.63
CA GLY A 117 2.19 -3.83 13.51
C GLY A 117 1.06 -3.27 12.65
N LYS A 118 0.79 -1.97 12.80
CA LYS A 118 -0.32 -1.23 12.16
C LYS A 118 -1.68 -1.95 12.30
N GLY A 119 -2.36 -1.74 13.42
CA GLY A 119 -3.79 -2.10 13.59
C GLY A 119 -4.74 -1.26 12.71
N ARG A 120 -4.64 -1.40 11.38
CA ARG A 120 -5.45 -0.68 10.39
C ARG A 120 -6.44 -1.59 9.67
N ASP A 121 -6.58 -2.85 10.06
CA ASP A 121 -7.49 -3.80 9.39
C ASP A 121 -8.94 -3.28 9.36
N LYS A 122 -9.43 -2.73 10.48
CA LYS A 122 -10.74 -2.07 10.54
C LYS A 122 -10.88 -0.89 9.59
N LEU A 123 -9.79 -0.15 9.35
CA LEU A 123 -9.78 0.95 8.37
C LEU A 123 -9.86 0.38 6.95
N TYR A 124 -9.07 -0.66 6.65
CA TYR A 124 -9.07 -1.29 5.32
C TYR A 124 -10.41 -1.92 4.99
N ASP A 125 -11.02 -2.64 5.94
CA ASP A 125 -12.37 -3.20 5.78
C ASP A 125 -13.41 -2.08 5.61
N GLY A 126 -13.29 -0.99 6.37
CA GLY A 126 -14.14 0.18 6.21
C GLY A 126 -14.04 0.81 4.82
N VAL A 127 -12.83 0.92 4.27
CA VAL A 127 -12.60 1.46 2.93
C VAL A 127 -13.04 0.49 1.84
N PHE A 128 -12.80 -0.82 2.01
CA PHE A 128 -13.31 -1.87 1.13
C PHE A 128 -14.83 -1.81 0.98
N ASN A 129 -15.54 -1.76 2.12
CA ASN A 129 -16.99 -1.64 2.16
C ASN A 129 -17.49 -0.32 1.55
N TYR A 130 -16.73 0.77 1.71
CA TYR A 130 -17.04 2.03 1.06
C TYR A 130 -16.96 1.93 -0.47
N VAL A 131 -15.88 1.34 -1.01
CA VAL A 131 -15.73 1.11 -2.47
C VAL A 131 -16.88 0.24 -2.99
N GLN A 132 -17.18 -0.86 -2.29
CA GLN A 132 -18.28 -1.76 -2.65
C GLN A 132 -19.62 -1.02 -2.75
N GLY A 133 -19.94 -0.16 -1.77
CA GLY A 133 -21.18 0.61 -1.76
C GLY A 133 -21.23 1.72 -2.82
N VAL A 134 -20.12 2.38 -3.13
CA VAL A 134 -20.08 3.42 -4.18
C VAL A 134 -20.15 2.79 -5.57
N GLU A 135 -19.47 1.67 -5.80
CA GLU A 135 -19.49 0.97 -7.09
C GLU A 135 -20.89 0.39 -7.37
N GLU A 136 -21.58 -0.16 -6.37
CA GLU A 136 -22.97 -0.60 -6.53
C GLU A 136 -23.91 0.56 -6.87
N LYS A 137 -23.76 1.71 -6.23
CA LYS A 137 -24.52 2.93 -6.56
C LYS A 137 -24.25 3.43 -7.97
N LEU A 138 -22.99 3.38 -8.41
CA LEU A 138 -22.58 3.77 -9.76
C LEU A 138 -23.27 2.86 -10.80
N HIS A 139 -23.24 1.55 -10.58
CA HIS A 139 -23.91 0.59 -11.47
C HIS A 139 -25.42 0.73 -11.47
N ARG A 140 -26.06 1.10 -10.35
CA ARG A 140 -27.51 1.38 -10.32
C ARG A 140 -27.94 2.57 -11.19
N LEU A 141 -27.00 3.42 -11.63
CA LEU A 141 -27.30 4.46 -12.63
C LEU A 141 -27.58 3.87 -14.02
N PHE A 142 -27.03 2.68 -14.30
CA PHE A 142 -27.25 1.93 -15.55
C PHE A 142 -28.28 0.81 -15.36
N HIS A 143 -28.30 0.18 -14.17
CA HIS A 143 -29.13 -0.97 -13.81
C HIS A 143 -29.91 -0.72 -12.53
N PRO A 144 -31.10 -0.07 -12.57
CA PRO A 144 -31.80 0.41 -11.38
C PRO A 144 -32.08 -0.64 -10.30
N ASN A 145 -32.29 -1.89 -10.69
CA ASN A 145 -32.63 -3.01 -9.79
C ASN A 145 -31.42 -3.88 -9.40
N LEU A 146 -30.19 -3.40 -9.65
CA LEU A 146 -28.99 -4.15 -9.32
C LEU A 146 -28.80 -4.31 -7.81
N THR A 147 -28.66 -5.56 -7.38
CA THR A 147 -28.33 -5.95 -6.01
C THR A 147 -27.23 -7.01 -6.03
N GLY A 148 -26.50 -7.10 -4.91
CA GLY A 148 -25.51 -8.18 -4.70
C GLY A 148 -24.26 -8.06 -5.57
N LEU A 149 -23.92 -6.85 -6.05
CA LEU A 149 -22.69 -6.62 -6.79
C LEU A 149 -21.48 -7.00 -5.93
N LYS A 150 -20.50 -7.69 -6.51
CA LYS A 150 -19.20 -7.96 -5.90
C LYS A 150 -18.10 -7.15 -6.59
N ILE A 151 -17.20 -6.57 -5.82
CA ILE A 151 -15.99 -5.95 -6.37
C ILE A 151 -14.83 -6.95 -6.38
N PRO A 152 -14.02 -7.01 -7.44
CA PRO A 152 -12.86 -7.88 -7.54
C PRO A 152 -11.68 -7.23 -6.81
N LEU A 153 -11.82 -6.90 -5.53
CA LEU A 153 -10.76 -6.37 -4.67
C LEU A 153 -10.63 -7.25 -3.44
N THR A 154 -9.48 -7.17 -2.79
CA THR A 154 -9.20 -7.76 -1.48
C THR A 154 -8.85 -6.65 -0.47
N THR A 155 -8.90 -6.95 0.82
CA THR A 155 -8.42 -6.02 1.87
C THR A 155 -6.94 -5.66 1.68
N ASN A 156 -6.13 -6.58 1.13
CA ASN A 156 -4.73 -6.33 0.79
C ASN A 156 -4.56 -5.34 -0.37
N ASP A 157 -5.44 -5.37 -1.37
CA ASP A 157 -5.45 -4.38 -2.45
C ASP A 157 -5.72 -2.98 -1.91
N VAL A 158 -6.66 -2.86 -0.97
CA VAL A 158 -6.97 -1.60 -0.27
C VAL A 158 -5.77 -1.12 0.54
N ALA A 159 -5.13 -2.03 1.31
CA ALA A 159 -3.93 -1.71 2.07
C ALA A 159 -2.80 -1.22 1.17
N PHE A 160 -2.56 -1.87 0.03
CA PHE A 160 -1.57 -1.45 -0.96
C PHE A 160 -1.86 -0.05 -1.50
N LEU A 161 -3.09 0.22 -1.94
CA LEU A 161 -3.48 1.52 -2.47
C LEU A 161 -3.29 2.62 -1.41
N LEU A 162 -3.80 2.41 -0.19
CA LEU A 162 -3.72 3.42 0.85
C LEU A 162 -2.29 3.64 1.34
N ASP A 163 -1.58 2.59 1.74
CA ASP A 163 -0.29 2.75 2.44
C ASP A 163 0.89 2.91 1.49
N GLU A 164 0.92 2.17 0.37
CA GLU A 164 2.07 2.16 -0.54
C GLU A 164 1.92 3.17 -1.68
N LEU A 165 0.73 3.25 -2.31
CA LEU A 165 0.53 4.15 -3.45
C LEU A 165 0.24 5.60 -3.02
N TYR A 166 -0.70 5.77 -2.08
CA TYR A 166 -1.20 7.09 -1.63
C TYR A 166 -0.64 7.54 -0.28
N GLN A 167 0.14 6.69 0.41
CA GLN A 167 0.81 7.01 1.68
C GLN A 167 -0.13 7.56 2.76
N GLY A 168 -1.38 7.09 2.77
CA GLY A 168 -2.43 7.46 3.71
C GLY A 168 -2.92 8.90 3.56
N LYS A 169 -2.76 9.52 2.39
CA LYS A 169 -3.15 10.91 2.12
C LYS A 169 -4.08 10.99 0.91
N SER A 170 -5.00 11.95 0.94
CA SER A 170 -5.79 12.33 -0.23
C SER A 170 -4.85 12.78 -1.36
N VAL A 171 -5.09 12.28 -2.57
CA VAL A 171 -4.38 12.71 -3.78
C VAL A 171 -4.78 14.13 -4.21
N ILE A 172 -5.90 14.65 -3.69
CA ILE A 172 -6.42 15.98 -4.00
C ILE A 172 -5.84 17.02 -3.04
N THR A 173 -6.00 16.82 -1.73
CA THR A 173 -5.66 17.83 -0.71
C THR A 173 -4.45 17.46 0.17
N GLY A 174 -3.98 16.21 0.13
CA GLY A 174 -2.92 15.73 1.02
C GLY A 174 -3.38 15.42 2.44
N ILE A 175 -4.68 15.59 2.76
CA ILE A 175 -5.25 15.32 4.08
C ILE A 175 -5.27 13.81 4.35
N SER A 176 -4.90 13.39 5.58
CA SER A 176 -4.79 11.98 5.98
C SER A 176 -5.93 11.47 6.86
N THR A 177 -6.93 12.30 7.16
CA THR A 177 -8.07 11.93 8.00
C THR A 177 -9.28 11.55 7.14
N LYS A 178 -10.06 10.57 7.61
CA LYS A 178 -11.28 10.07 6.94
C LYS A 178 -11.06 9.72 5.46
N ILE A 179 -9.93 9.07 5.15
CA ILE A 179 -9.59 8.67 3.78
C ILE A 179 -10.44 7.49 3.31
N VAL A 180 -10.80 7.51 2.03
CA VAL A 180 -11.53 6.47 1.31
C VAL A 180 -10.97 6.32 -0.10
N LEU A 181 -11.30 5.21 -0.76
CA LEU A 181 -11.01 4.98 -2.17
C LEU A 181 -12.30 5.14 -2.98
N ILE A 182 -12.20 5.79 -4.14
CA ILE A 182 -13.31 5.97 -5.08
C ILE A 182 -12.79 5.90 -6.51
N ARG A 183 -13.63 5.45 -7.44
CA ARG A 183 -13.32 5.47 -8.87
C ARG A 183 -13.05 6.91 -9.34
N TRP A 184 -12.02 7.13 -10.15
CA TRP A 184 -11.64 8.47 -10.63
C TRP A 184 -12.43 8.93 -11.86
N ARG A 185 -12.74 8.00 -12.78
CA ARG A 185 -13.47 8.29 -14.02
C ARG A 185 -14.72 7.44 -14.08
N LYS A 186 -15.85 8.05 -14.47
CA LYS A 186 -17.06 7.28 -14.79
C LYS A 186 -16.72 6.31 -15.94
N PRO A 187 -17.07 5.02 -15.85
CA PRO A 187 -16.90 4.08 -16.96
C PRO A 187 -17.63 4.59 -18.20
N SER A 188 -16.96 4.53 -19.35
CA SER A 188 -17.55 4.90 -20.65
C SER A 188 -18.53 3.85 -21.16
N GLU A 189 -18.29 2.59 -20.79
CA GLU A 189 -19.12 1.43 -21.10
C GLU A 189 -19.59 0.78 -19.80
N ASP A 190 -20.68 0.02 -19.89
CA ASP A 190 -21.13 -0.82 -18.80
C ASP A 190 -20.08 -1.89 -18.52
N ASN A 191 -19.51 -1.84 -17.31
CA ASN A 191 -18.44 -2.71 -16.88
C ASN A 191 -18.95 -3.81 -15.93
N LEU A 192 -20.27 -4.09 -15.94
CA LEU A 192 -20.90 -5.18 -15.22
C LEU A 192 -20.55 -6.54 -15.85
N ILE A 193 -20.20 -7.50 -15.01
CA ILE A 193 -19.97 -8.90 -15.36
C ILE A 193 -21.05 -9.72 -14.67
N VAL A 194 -21.78 -10.52 -15.44
CA VAL A 194 -22.83 -11.41 -14.95
C VAL A 194 -22.44 -12.84 -15.32
N ILE A 195 -22.44 -13.75 -14.34
CA ILE A 195 -22.16 -15.17 -14.51
C ILE A 195 -23.29 -15.98 -13.88
N GLY A 196 -23.72 -17.03 -14.57
CA GLY A 196 -24.81 -17.91 -14.14
C GLY A 196 -26.18 -17.47 -14.66
N GLU A 197 -27.19 -18.25 -14.30
CA GLU A 197 -28.60 -18.04 -14.65
C GLU A 197 -29.42 -17.96 -13.36
N GLU A 198 -30.57 -17.28 -13.42
CA GLU A 198 -31.46 -17.19 -12.25
C GLU A 198 -31.89 -18.59 -11.79
N PRO A 199 -31.84 -18.91 -10.48
CA PRO A 199 -31.66 -17.99 -9.33
C PRO A 199 -30.20 -17.82 -8.84
N GLN A 200 -29.23 -18.48 -9.48
CA GLN A 200 -27.82 -18.49 -9.06
C GLN A 200 -26.95 -17.58 -9.94
N VAL A 201 -27.19 -16.27 -9.83
CA VAL A 201 -26.46 -15.24 -10.59
C VAL A 201 -25.42 -14.55 -9.73
N GLN A 202 -24.16 -14.52 -10.19
CA GLN A 202 -23.11 -13.67 -9.65
C GLN A 202 -22.96 -12.41 -10.49
N ARG A 203 -23.02 -11.25 -9.84
CA ARG A 203 -22.83 -9.93 -10.47
C ARG A 203 -21.56 -9.31 -9.92
N SER A 204 -20.65 -8.87 -10.78
CA SER A 204 -19.39 -8.24 -10.37
C SER A 204 -18.99 -7.07 -11.26
N SER A 205 -18.21 -6.13 -10.74
CA SER A 205 -17.72 -4.98 -11.52
C SER A 205 -16.33 -5.27 -12.09
N ARG A 206 -16.07 -4.90 -13.34
CA ARG A 206 -14.70 -4.83 -13.88
C ARG A 206 -14.00 -3.59 -13.33
N LEU A 207 -13.55 -3.67 -12.08
CA LEU A 207 -12.84 -2.62 -11.35
C LEU A 207 -11.35 -2.98 -11.23
N LYS A 208 -10.47 -2.05 -11.59
CA LYS A 208 -9.01 -2.18 -11.45
C LYS A 208 -8.46 -1.30 -10.33
N LEU A 209 -7.23 -1.54 -9.88
CA LEU A 209 -6.57 -0.69 -8.89
C LEU A 209 -6.35 0.73 -9.43
N SER A 210 -6.03 0.86 -10.73
CA SER A 210 -5.83 2.15 -11.41
C SER A 210 -7.09 2.97 -11.63
N ASP A 211 -8.26 2.36 -11.41
CA ASP A 211 -9.52 3.09 -11.40
C ASP A 211 -9.67 3.89 -10.11
N LEU A 212 -8.99 3.51 -9.03
CA LEU A 212 -9.22 4.02 -7.69
C LEU A 212 -8.23 5.11 -7.27
N VAL A 213 -8.78 6.14 -6.63
CA VAL A 213 -8.02 7.25 -6.03
C VAL A 213 -8.37 7.44 -4.57
N CYS A 214 -7.35 7.80 -3.78
CA CYS A 214 -7.50 8.12 -2.37
C CYS A 214 -7.98 9.56 -2.19
N MET A 215 -9.09 9.74 -1.50
CA MET A 215 -9.71 11.03 -1.20
C MET A 215 -10.17 11.07 0.25
N THR A 216 -10.42 12.26 0.79
CA THR A 216 -11.24 12.35 2.01
C THR A 216 -12.68 11.96 1.69
N LYS A 217 -13.45 11.52 2.69
CA LYS A 217 -14.86 11.15 2.52
C LYS A 217 -15.70 12.28 1.93
N GLU A 218 -15.41 13.52 2.31
CA GLU A 218 -16.05 14.73 1.82
C GLU A 218 -15.71 15.01 0.34
N GLU A 219 -14.44 14.86 -0.05
CA GLU A 219 -14.00 14.95 -1.44
C GLU A 219 -14.64 13.87 -2.31
N ALA A 220 -14.66 12.63 -1.84
CA ALA A 220 -15.26 11.50 -2.56
C ALA A 220 -16.77 11.70 -2.77
N ALA A 221 -17.49 12.21 -1.77
CA ALA A 221 -18.92 12.55 -1.91
C ALA A 221 -19.15 13.68 -2.93
N ARG A 222 -18.28 14.70 -2.96
CA ARG A 222 -18.30 15.77 -3.98
C ARG A 222 -18.03 15.20 -5.37
N HIS A 223 -17.04 14.32 -5.49
CA HIS A 223 -16.68 13.64 -6.74
C HIS A 223 -17.83 12.78 -7.27
N GLU A 224 -18.39 11.88 -6.46
CA GLU A 224 -19.53 11.01 -6.79
C GLU A 224 -20.71 11.84 -7.32
N LYS A 225 -21.06 12.93 -6.62
CA LYS A 225 -22.20 13.78 -7.00
C LYS A 225 -21.97 14.51 -8.32
N ARG A 226 -20.76 15.01 -8.58
CA ARG A 226 -20.46 15.87 -9.74
C ARG A 226 -20.14 15.05 -10.98
N ILE A 227 -19.30 14.01 -10.85
CA ILE A 227 -18.82 13.20 -11.98
C ILE A 227 -19.82 12.09 -12.30
N PHE A 228 -20.28 11.31 -11.32
CA PHE A 228 -21.12 10.14 -11.63
C PHE A 228 -22.58 10.51 -11.87
N LYS A 229 -23.18 11.30 -10.96
CA LYS A 229 -24.60 11.66 -11.01
C LYS A 229 -24.91 12.80 -11.99
N LYS A 230 -24.05 13.82 -12.04
CA LYS A 230 -24.25 14.99 -12.91
C LYS A 230 -23.50 14.90 -14.25
N GLY A 231 -22.67 13.88 -14.46
CA GLY A 231 -21.95 13.68 -15.72
C GLY A 231 -20.98 14.80 -16.08
N LYS A 232 -20.48 15.58 -15.09
CA LYS A 232 -19.50 16.62 -15.34
C LYS A 232 -18.16 16.04 -15.76
N LYS A 233 -17.40 16.81 -16.53
CA LYS A 233 -16.02 16.46 -16.88
C LYS A 233 -15.10 16.68 -15.67
N LEU A 234 -13.94 16.03 -15.66
CA LEU A 234 -12.98 16.17 -14.55
C LEU A 234 -12.42 17.59 -14.48
N GLU A 235 -12.21 18.18 -15.64
CA GLU A 235 -11.71 19.54 -15.85
C GLU A 235 -12.68 20.61 -15.29
N ASP A 236 -13.95 20.27 -15.10
CA ASP A 236 -14.94 21.16 -14.46
C ASP A 236 -14.81 21.17 -12.93
N LEU A 237 -14.06 20.22 -12.35
CA LEU A 237 -14.01 19.97 -10.90
C LEU A 237 -12.60 20.10 -10.31
N TYR A 238 -11.57 19.82 -11.11
CA TYR A 238 -10.17 19.81 -10.72
C TYR A 238 -9.33 20.58 -11.73
N ASP A 239 -8.30 21.26 -11.24
CA ASP A 239 -7.29 21.89 -12.07
C ASP A 239 -6.41 20.85 -12.79
N ALA A 240 -5.70 21.30 -13.84
CA ALA A 240 -4.88 20.44 -14.67
C ALA A 240 -3.72 19.77 -13.91
N GLU A 241 -3.15 20.46 -12.91
CA GLU A 241 -2.06 19.91 -12.09
C GLU A 241 -2.54 18.72 -11.26
N THR A 242 -3.71 18.86 -10.63
CA THR A 242 -4.36 17.80 -9.85
C THR A 242 -4.68 16.60 -10.73
N ILE A 243 -5.23 16.82 -11.92
CA ILE A 243 -5.53 15.73 -12.87
C ILE A 243 -4.25 15.00 -13.28
N ALA A 244 -3.19 15.73 -13.64
CA ALA A 244 -1.90 15.14 -14.02
C ALA A 244 -1.28 14.34 -12.86
N ARG A 245 -1.35 14.86 -11.62
CA ARG A 245 -0.86 14.17 -10.42
C ARG A 245 -1.62 12.86 -10.17
N VAL A 246 -2.94 12.87 -10.35
CA VAL A 246 -3.78 11.68 -10.21
C VAL A 246 -3.45 10.66 -11.30
N ASP A 247 -3.39 11.08 -12.56
CA ASP A 247 -3.12 10.17 -13.67
C ASP A 247 -1.71 9.55 -13.57
N ALA A 248 -0.72 10.28 -13.05
CA ALA A 248 0.60 9.71 -12.74
C ALA A 248 0.55 8.61 -11.65
N LYS A 249 -0.33 8.74 -10.65
CA LYS A 249 -0.55 7.69 -9.64
C LYS A 249 -1.30 6.49 -10.23
N ARG A 250 -2.28 6.73 -11.10
CA ARG A 250 -3.04 5.67 -11.80
C ARG A 250 -2.14 4.85 -12.72
N LEU A 251 -1.26 5.48 -13.48
CA LEU A 251 -0.27 4.78 -14.30
C LEU A 251 0.67 3.91 -13.46
N LYS A 252 1.03 4.36 -12.25
CA LYS A 252 1.78 3.52 -11.31
C LYS A 252 0.95 2.32 -10.85
N ALA A 253 -0.32 2.52 -10.50
CA ALA A 253 -1.23 1.44 -10.12
C ALA A 253 -1.42 0.41 -11.25
N ASP A 254 -1.57 0.85 -12.50
CA ASP A 254 -1.69 -0.03 -13.67
C ASP A 254 -0.51 -0.99 -13.80
N ARG A 255 0.72 -0.51 -13.56
CA ARG A 255 1.92 -1.37 -13.56
C ARG A 255 1.86 -2.45 -12.48
N TYR A 256 1.16 -2.20 -11.38
CA TYR A 256 1.01 -3.16 -10.29
C TYR A 256 -0.15 -4.14 -10.49
N GLU A 257 -1.10 -3.84 -11.39
CA GLU A 257 -2.22 -4.72 -11.71
C GLU A 257 -1.74 -6.09 -12.22
N ALA A 258 -0.67 -6.11 -13.03
CA ALA A 258 -0.06 -7.33 -13.56
C ALA A 258 0.52 -8.27 -12.49
N TYR A 259 0.75 -7.76 -11.27
CA TYR A 259 1.25 -8.53 -10.14
C TYR A 259 0.16 -8.94 -9.16
N ARG A 260 -1.11 -8.58 -9.40
CA ARG A 260 -2.21 -9.25 -8.68
C ARG A 260 -2.17 -10.70 -9.10
N ALA A 261 -2.13 -11.61 -8.13
CA ALA A 261 -2.38 -13.02 -8.41
C ALA A 261 -3.70 -13.07 -9.18
N SER A 262 -3.66 -13.61 -10.40
CA SER A 262 -4.85 -13.93 -11.16
C SER A 262 -5.74 -14.77 -10.24
N LEU A 263 -6.89 -14.21 -9.87
CA LEU A 263 -7.95 -14.93 -9.17
C LEU A 263 -8.38 -16.14 -10.02
#